data_AF-A0A3C0FL33-F1
#
_entry.id   AF-A0A3C0FL33-F1
#
_cell.length_a   1.000
_cell.length_b   1.000
_cell.length_c   1.000
_cell.angle_alpha   90.00
_cell.angle_beta   90.00
_cell.angle_gamma   90.00
#
_symmetry.space_group_name_H-M   'P 1'
#
loop_
_entity.id
_entity.type
_entity.pdbx_description
1 polymer ?
#
loop_
_entity_poly.entity_id
_entity_poly.type
_entity_poly.pdbx_seq_one_letter_code
_entity_poly.pdbx_strand_id
1 'polypeptide(L)' 'MTELKSDFLRVMHDRGYVHQCTDLEGLDAYASENTVVCYVGYD' A
#
# COMPACT_ATOMS: atom_id res chain seq x y z
N MET A 1 7.97 5.89 12.65
CA MET A 1 7.22 5.50 11.43
C MET A 1 6.07 4.64 11.90
N THR A 2 4.86 4.95 11.49
CA THR A 2 3.69 4.10 11.78
C THR A 2 3.97 2.72 11.21
N GLU A 3 3.83 1.68 12.02
CA GLU A 3 4.04 0.30 11.57
C GLU A 3 2.90 -0.07 10.63
N LEU A 4 3.23 -0.40 9.37
CA LEU A 4 2.26 -0.81 8.36
C LEU A 4 1.68 -2.18 8.75
N LYS A 5 0.35 -2.26 8.82
CA LYS A 5 -0.37 -3.48 9.19
C LYS A 5 -0.52 -4.44 8.01
N SER A 6 -0.66 -3.90 6.80
CA SER A 6 -0.80 -4.71 5.60
C SER A 6 0.56 -5.25 5.14
N ASP A 7 0.61 -6.56 4.90
CA ASP A 7 1.79 -7.21 4.34
C ASP A 7 2.13 -6.63 2.95
N PHE A 8 1.11 -6.25 2.18
CA PHE A 8 1.28 -5.62 0.88
C PHE A 8 2.06 -4.31 0.95
N LEU A 9 1.62 -3.33 1.76
CA LEU A 9 2.31 -2.04 1.83
C LEU A 9 3.68 -2.16 2.49
N ARG A 10 3.84 -3.06 3.47
CA ARG A 10 5.15 -3.33 4.07
C ARG A 10 6.15 -3.78 3.01
N VAL A 11 5.79 -4.77 2.19
CA VAL A 11 6.67 -5.26 1.11
C VAL A 11 6.95 -4.17 0.06
N MET A 12 5.94 -3.39 -0.33
CA MET A 12 6.13 -2.31 -1.31
C MET A 12 7.07 -1.23 -0.80
N HIS A 13 6.98 -0.89 0.50
CA HIS A 13 7.85 0.09 1.13
C HIS A 13 9.28 -0.45 1.33
N ASP A 14 9.43 -1.67 1.83
CA ASP A 14 10.73 -2.32 2.05
C ASP A 14 11.53 -2.50 0.75
N ARG A 15 10.82 -2.71 -0.36
CA ARG A 15 11.42 -2.81 -1.70
C ARG A 15 11.69 -1.47 -2.37
N GLY A 16 11.31 -0.35 -1.73
CA GLY A 16 11.53 0.99 -2.24
C GLY A 16 10.64 1.37 -3.43
N TYR A 17 9.45 0.77 -3.58
CA TYR A 17 8.53 1.05 -4.68
C TYR A 17 7.58 2.22 -4.41
N VAL A 18 7.48 2.69 -3.17
CA VAL A 18 6.57 3.77 -2.77
C VAL A 18 7.31 5.11 -2.78
N HIS A 19 6.94 6.01 -3.69
CA HIS A 19 7.39 7.41 -3.65
C HIS A 19 6.46 8.26 -2.78
N GLN A 20 5.14 8.17 -3.05
CA GLN A 20 4.07 8.86 -2.32
C GLN A 20 2.82 7.97 -2.32
N CYS A 21 1.93 8.20 -1.36
CA CYS A 21 0.67 7.48 -1.23
C CYS A 21 -0.42 8.42 -0.74
N THR A 22 -1.55 8.44 -1.44
CA THR A 22 -2.77 9.13 -0.99
C THR A 22 -3.43 8.29 0.10
N ASP A 23 -3.74 8.90 1.24
CA ASP A 23 -4.39 8.24 2.38
C ASP A 23 -3.75 6.90 2.77
N LEU A 24 -2.48 6.94 3.16
CA LEU A 24 -1.71 5.75 3.51
C LEU A 24 -2.37 4.95 4.64
N GLU A 25 -2.93 5.61 5.64
CA GLU A 25 -3.57 4.96 6.79
C GLU A 25 -4.86 4.23 6.38
N GLY A 26 -5.71 4.88 5.56
CA GLY A 26 -6.92 4.26 5.04
C GLY A 26 -6.63 3.08 4.12
N LEU A 27 -5.63 3.22 3.23
CA LEU A 27 -5.21 2.13 2.35
C LEU A 27 -4.63 0.96 3.14
N ASP A 28 -3.78 1.21 4.15
CA ASP A 28 -3.18 0.17 4.98
C ASP A 28 -4.24 -0.61 5.78
N ALA A 29 -5.20 0.09 6.37
CA ALA A 29 -6.33 -0.55 7.05
C ALA A 29 -7.11 -1.44 6.08
N TYR A 30 -7.50 -0.91 4.91
CA TYR A 30 -8.26 -1.67 3.92
C TYR A 30 -7.50 -2.89 3.40
N ALA A 31 -6.22 -2.72 3.05
CA ALA A 31 -5.34 -3.77 2.53
C ALA A 31 -4.97 -4.82 3.58
N SER A 32 -5.09 -4.52 4.87
CA SER A 32 -4.87 -5.50 5.95
C SER A 32 -6.06 -6.45 6.14
N GLU A 33 -7.26 -6.04 5.73
CA GLU A 33 -8.51 -6.80 5.95
C GLU A 33 -9.09 -7.38 4.64
N ASN A 34 -8.67 -6.87 3.48
CA ASN A 34 -9.28 -7.17 2.19
C ASN A 34 -8.23 -7.49 1.13
N THR A 35 -8.65 -8.21 0.08
CA THR A 35 -7.86 -8.32 -1.15
C THR A 35 -8.05 -7.07 -2.00
N VAL A 36 -6.97 -6.33 -2.23
CA VAL A 36 -6.99 -5.10 -3.03
C VAL A 36 -6.88 -5.41 -4.52
N VAL A 37 -7.76 -4.81 -5.33
CA VAL A 37 -7.65 -4.86 -6.80
C VAL A 37 -6.93 -3.59 -7.28
N CYS A 38 -5.85 -3.78 -8.03
CA CYS A 38 -5.00 -2.69 -8.52
C CYS A 38 -4.99 -2.65 -10.06
N TYR A 39 -4.73 -1.46 -10.62
CA TYR A 39 -4.47 -1.29 -12.05
C TYR A 39 -3.34 -0.26 -12.27
N VAL A 40 -2.71 -0.31 -13.44
CA VAL A 40 -1.73 0.68 -13.91
C VAL A 40 -2.14 1.09 -15.33
N GLY A 41 -2.23 2.39 -15.59
CA GLY A 41 -2.55 2.94 -16.90
C GLY A 41 -1.29 3.29 -17.70
N TYR A 42 -1.38 3.14 -19.03
CA TYR A 42 -0.40 3.59 -20.01
C TYR A 42 -1.16 4.33 -21.11
N ASP A 43 -0.63 5.47 -21.55
CA ASP A 43 -1.14 6.20 -22.72
C ASP A 43 -0.73 5.51 -24.03
#